data_AF-A0A939WIW1-F1
#
_entry.id   AF-A0A939WIW1-F1
#
_cell.length_a   1.000
_cell.length_b   1.000
_cell.length_c   1.000
_cell.angle_alpha   90.00
_cell.angle_beta   90.00
_cell.angle_gamma   90.00
#
_symmetry.space_group_name_H-M   'P 1'
#
loop_
_entity.id
_entity.type
_entity.pdbx_description
1 polymer ?
#
loop_
_entity_poly.entity_id
_entity_poly.type
_entity_poly.pdbx_seq_one_letter_code
_entity_poly.pdbx_strand_id
1 'polypeptide(L)' 'MKKFEYMRNDDIHKRYDDSGMKDFTVFMNKLGAEGWEIMPEPRPNSFCGYFARREIDDSNVQRTIRREVEYSRA' A
#
# COMPACT_ATOMS: atom_id res chain seq x y z
N MET A 1 -11.08 13.92 11.02
CA MET A 1 -10.31 13.86 9.75
C MET A 1 -9.77 12.45 9.64
N LYS A 2 -10.10 11.69 8.57
CA LYS A 2 -9.63 10.30 8.43
C LYS A 2 -8.15 10.28 8.08
N LYS A 3 -7.38 9.37 8.69
CA LYS A 3 -5.97 9.14 8.40
C LYS A 3 -5.81 7.81 7.68
N PHE A 4 -4.84 7.76 6.77
CA PHE A 4 -4.58 6.57 5.96
C PHE A 4 -3.09 6.25 5.97
N GLU A 5 -2.79 4.96 6.00
CA GLU A 5 -1.47 4.42 5.69
C GLU A 5 -1.47 3.93 4.25
N TYR A 6 -0.35 4.12 3.53
CA TYR A 6 -0.19 3.76 2.14
C TYR A 6 1.02 2.84 1.94
N MET A 7 0.87 1.85 1.06
CA MET A 7 1.91 0.94 0.60
C MET A 7 2.09 1.14 -0.90
N ARG A 8 3.33 1.38 -1.32
CA ARG A 8 3.65 1.62 -2.74
C ARG A 8 3.77 0.30 -3.49
N ASN A 9 3.65 0.38 -4.82
CA ASN A 9 3.76 -0.77 -5.70
C ASN A 9 5.02 -1.61 -5.46
N ASP A 10 6.18 -0.96 -5.32
CA ASP A 10 7.46 -1.66 -5.06
C ASP A 10 7.47 -2.40 -3.72
N ASP A 11 6.83 -1.82 -2.71
CA ASP A 11 6.74 -2.40 -1.37
C ASP A 11 5.76 -3.59 -1.36
N ILE A 12 4.69 -3.54 -2.17
CA ILE A 12 3.77 -4.66 -2.43
C ILE A 12 4.51 -5.82 -3.10
N HIS A 13 5.27 -5.55 -4.17
CA HIS A 13 6.05 -6.57 -4.87
C HIS A 13 7.10 -7.19 -3.97
N LYS A 14 7.85 -6.37 -3.22
CA LYS A 14 8.82 -6.89 -2.25
C LYS A 14 8.16 -7.76 -1.20
N ARG A 15 7.02 -7.34 -0.64
CA ARG A 15 6.31 -8.10 0.40
C ARG A 15 5.70 -9.38 -0.17
N TYR A 16 5.28 -9.38 -1.43
CA TYR A 16 4.89 -10.58 -2.16
C TYR A 16 6.05 -11.56 -2.26
N ASP A 17 7.21 -11.10 -2.74
CA ASP A 17 8.42 -11.92 -2.88
C ASP A 17 8.90 -12.47 -1.52
N ASP A 18 9.03 -11.60 -0.50
CA ASP A 18 9.46 -11.95 0.86
C ASP A 18 8.49 -12.92 1.55
N SER A 19 7.19 -12.88 1.19
CA SER A 19 6.19 -13.81 1.72
C SER A 19 6.28 -15.22 1.12
N GLY A 20 7.08 -15.41 0.06
CA GLY A 20 7.20 -16.67 -0.67
C GLY A 20 5.90 -17.11 -1.35
N MET A 21 4.91 -16.20 -1.49
CA MET A 21 3.68 -16.51 -2.22
C MET A 21 3.97 -16.56 -3.71
N LYS A 22 3.55 -17.64 -4.37
CA LYS A 22 3.67 -17.82 -5.82
C LYS A 22 2.47 -17.32 -6.61
N ASP A 23 1.40 -16.94 -5.90
CA ASP A 23 0.16 -16.45 -6.50
C ASP A 23 -0.17 -15.05 -5.98
N PHE A 24 -0.17 -14.08 -6.90
CA PHE A 24 -0.44 -12.67 -6.62
C PHE A 24 -1.86 -12.44 -6.10
N THR A 25 -2.85 -13.22 -6.55
CA THR A 25 -4.24 -13.12 -6.09
C THR A 25 -4.36 -13.54 -4.63
N VAL A 26 -3.67 -14.62 -4.24
CA VAL A 26 -3.63 -15.08 -2.84
C VAL A 26 -3.03 -14.00 -1.93
N PHE A 27 -1.96 -13.35 -2.40
CA PHE A 27 -1.34 -12.24 -1.66
C PHE A 27 -2.26 -11.02 -1.54
N MET A 28 -2.93 -10.62 -2.62
CA MET A 28 -3.88 -9.50 -2.60
C MET A 28 -5.09 -9.78 -1.70
N ASN A 29 -5.59 -11.02 -1.70
CA ASN A 29 -6.65 -11.43 -0.76
C ASN A 29 -6.18 -11.35 0.69
N LYS A 30 -4.94 -11.74 0.97
CA LYS A 30 -4.34 -11.60 2.31
C LYS A 30 -4.22 -10.13 2.72
N LEU A 31 -3.75 -9.26 1.84
CA LEU A 31 -3.72 -7.82 2.09
C LEU A 31 -5.12 -7.27 2.39
N GLY A 32 -6.12 -7.69 1.61
CA GLY A 32 -7.53 -7.38 1.86
C GLY A 32 -8.00 -7.81 3.25
N ALA A 33 -7.66 -9.04 3.67
CA ALA A 33 -7.97 -9.55 5.00
C ALA A 33 -7.23 -8.80 6.13
N GLU A 34 -6.03 -8.25 5.87
CA GLU A 34 -5.28 -7.38 6.77
C GLU A 34 -5.81 -5.92 6.81
N GLY A 35 -6.94 -5.66 6.13
CA GLY A 35 -7.59 -4.34 6.09
C GLY A 35 -7.00 -3.38 5.06
N TRP A 36 -6.16 -3.87 4.14
CA TRP A 36 -5.64 -3.07 3.04
C TRP A 36 -6.58 -3.10 1.83
N GLU A 37 -6.94 -1.93 1.35
CA GLU A 37 -7.65 -1.71 0.10
C GLU A 37 -6.64 -1.52 -1.04
N ILE A 38 -6.70 -2.36 -2.07
CA ILE A 38 -5.84 -2.29 -3.25
C ILE A 38 -6.48 -1.38 -4.29
N MET A 39 -5.76 -0.34 -4.68
CA MET A 39 -6.20 0.64 -5.64
C MET A 39 -5.32 0.64 -6.88
N PRO A 40 -5.90 0.82 -8.08
CA PRO A 40 -5.11 1.02 -9.29
C PRO A 40 -4.35 2.34 -9.21
N GLU A 41 -3.09 2.33 -9.62
CA GLU A 41 -2.31 3.55 -9.76
C GLU A 41 -2.73 4.28 -11.04
N PRO A 42 -3.15 5.55 -10.95
CA PRO A 42 -3.50 6.33 -12.14
C PRO A 42 -2.21 6.73 -12.88
N ARG A 43 -1.71 5.86 -13.77
CA ARG A 43 -0.60 6.21 -14.68
C ARG A 43 -1.03 6.16 -16.15
N PRO A 44 -0.61 7.16 -16.97
CA PRO A 44 -1.00 7.25 -18.37
C PRO A 44 -0.29 6.25 -19.31
N ASN A 45 0.77 5.56 -18.87
CA ASN A 45 1.54 4.66 -19.73
C ASN A 45 1.78 3.29 -19.07
N SER A 46 1.05 2.29 -19.56
CA SER A 46 1.43 0.89 -19.80
C SER A 46 2.21 0.07 -18.76
N PHE A 47 2.07 0.34 -17.46
CA PHE A 47 2.34 -0.67 -16.43
C PHE A 47 1.24 -0.61 -15.36
N CYS A 48 0.61 -1.76 -15.12
CA CYS A 48 -0.43 -1.95 -14.11
C CYS A 48 0.15 -1.81 -12.71
N GLY A 49 0.37 -0.58 -12.25
CA GLY A 49 0.76 -0.29 -10.88
C GLY A 49 -0.45 -0.35 -9.96
N TYR A 50 -0.26 -0.87 -8.75
CA TYR A 50 -1.24 -0.80 -7.67
C TYR A 50 -0.61 -0.15 -6.44
N PHE A 51 -1.42 0.49 -5.62
CA PHE A 51 -1.02 0.86 -4.26
C PHE A 51 -2.05 0.30 -3.29
N ALA A 52 -1.63 0.01 -2.08
CA ALA A 52 -2.53 -0.43 -1.02
C ALA A 52 -2.71 0.74 -0.05
N ARG A 53 -3.93 0.93 0.46
CA ARG A 53 -4.17 1.88 1.56
C ARG A 53 -4.99 1.21 2.66
N ARG A 54 -4.85 1.64 3.90
CA ARG A 54 -5.78 1.27 4.98
C ARG A 54 -6.10 2.47 5.84
N GLU A 55 -7.33 2.54 6.34
CA GLU A 55 -7.72 3.54 7.33
C GLU A 55 -7.03 3.22 8.66
N ILE A 56 -6.39 4.22 9.27
CA ILE A 56 -5.75 4.09 10.58
C ILE A 56 -6.47 4.97 11.58
N ASP A 57 -6.78 4.39 12.75
CA ASP A 57 -7.25 5.17 13.89
C ASP A 57 -6.05 5.79 14.61
N ASP A 58 -6.22 7.02 15.10
CA ASP A 58 -5.16 7.82 15.74
C ASP A 58 -4.62 7.15 17.01
N SER A 59 -5.37 6.21 17.58
CA SER A 59 -5.00 5.39 18.73
C SER A 59 -3.85 4.40 18.46
N ASN A 60 -3.61 4.03 17.19
CA ASN A 60 -2.61 3.02 16.79
C ASN A 60 -1.38 3.59 16.07
N VAL A 61 -1.23 4.91 15.98
CA VAL A 61 -0.06 5.56 15.38
C VAL A 61 1.11 5.58 16.37
N GLN A 62 1.42 4.43 16.97
CA GLN A 62 2.72 4.22 17.61
C GLN A 62 3.64 3.54 16.60
N ARG A 63 4.40 4.40 15.90
CA ARG A 63 5.57 4.07 15.08
C ARG A 63 5.28 3.10 13.93
N THR A 64 5.30 3.60 12.69
CA THR A 64 6.22 3.11 11.64
C THR A 64 6.09 4.01 10.40
N ILE A 65 7.22 4.60 10.02
CA ILE A 65 7.54 5.35 8.79
C ILE A 65 6.97 6.78 8.69
N ARG A 66 7.69 7.71 9.31
CA ARG A 66 7.93 9.04 8.74
C ARG A 66 8.63 8.88 7.40
N ARG A 67 7.88 8.91 6.31
CA ARG A 67 8.29 9.60 5.08
C ARG A 67 7.07 10.40 4.66
N GLU A 68 6.99 11.61 5.19
CA GLU A 68 6.29 12.69 4.50
C GLU A 68 6.75 12.67 3.06
N VAL A 69 5.88 12.20 2.17
CA VAL A 69 5.94 12.64 0.78
C VAL A 69 5.43 14.06 0.83
N GLU A 70 6.35 15.00 1.06
CA GLU A 70 6.19 16.39 0.67
C GLU A 70 5.86 16.38 -0.82
N TYR A 71 4.58 16.34 -1.17
CA TYR A 71 4.10 17.01 -2.37
C TYR A 71 4.15 18.51 -2.09
N SER A 72 5.38 19.03 -1.93
CA SER A 72 5.66 20.44 -2.09
C SER A 72 5.46 20.73 -3.56
N ARG A 73 4.29 21.32 -3.85
CA ARG A 73 4.03 22.05 -5.08
C ARG A 73 5.23 22.96 -5.37
N ALA A 74 5.90 22.69 -6.48
CA ALA A 74 6.66 23.67 -7.25
C ALA A 74 6.24 23.49 -8.71
#